data_AF-A0A1H3SWG7-F1
#
_entry.id   AF-A0A1H3SWG7-F1
#
_cell.length_a   1.000
_cell.length_b   1.000
_cell.length_c   1.000
_cell.angle_alpha   90.00
_cell.angle_beta   90.00
_cell.angle_gamma   90.00
#
_symmetry.space_group_name_H-M   'P 1'
#
loop_
_entity.id
_entity.type
_entity.pdbx_description
1 polymer ?
#
loop_
_entity_poly.entity_id
_entity_poly.type
_entity_poly.pdbx_seq_one_letter_code
_entity_poly.pdbx_strand_id
1 'polypeptide(L)'
;MPLLILGLLLWAGAHFFKRLAPDTRGRMGDKGKGLIAVVLIVSVVLMVIGYRGADYIPIWEPPVFLRHLNNLLMVLAFYVFGVGATKGLLSARIRHPQLTGFKIWAVAHLLVNGDLAAIVLFGGLLAWAVAEVIVINRSQPWDRPKTVSIKGDFTALVIGLVLMSIAAAIHIWLGVNPFGG
;
A
#
# COMPACT_ATOMS: atom_id res chain seq x y z
N MET A 1 1.80 -19.95 3.55
CA MET A 1 3.09 -19.23 3.48
C MET A 1 3.70 -19.08 2.08
N PRO A 2 3.99 -20.13 1.30
CA PRO A 2 4.69 -19.98 0.02
C PRO A 2 3.99 -19.05 -0.99
N LEU A 3 2.65 -19.15 -1.09
CA LEU A 3 1.84 -18.29 -1.96
C LEU A 3 1.90 -16.80 -1.55
N LEU A 4 1.96 -16.53 -0.24
CA LEU A 4 2.08 -15.17 0.30
C LEU A 4 3.40 -14.55 -0.13
N ILE A 5 4.50 -15.29 0.04
CA ILE A 5 5.85 -14.86 -0.37
C ILE A 5 5.92 -14.67 -1.88
N LEU A 6 5.37 -15.60 -2.67
CA LEU A 6 5.33 -15.47 -4.13
C LEU A 6 4.55 -14.22 -4.56
N GLY A 7 3.40 -13.94 -3.94
CA GLY A 7 2.63 -12.72 -4.19
C GLY A 7 3.42 -11.45 -3.88
N LEU A 8 4.16 -11.41 -2.77
CA LEU A 8 5.05 -10.30 -2.42
C LEU A 8 6.18 -10.11 -3.43
N LEU A 9 6.81 -11.20 -3.86
CA LEU A 9 7.89 -11.15 -4.85
C LEU A 9 7.40 -10.68 -6.22
N LEU A 10 6.23 -11.15 -6.66
CA LEU A 10 5.62 -10.69 -7.91
C LEU A 10 5.21 -9.22 -7.84
N TRP A 11 4.65 -8.78 -6.70
CA TRP A 11 4.32 -7.38 -6.45
C TRP A 11 5.57 -6.50 -6.58
N ALA A 12 6.62 -6.83 -5.82
CA ALA A 12 7.86 -6.07 -5.82
C ALA A 12 8.53 -6.08 -7.20
N GLY A 13 8.63 -7.26 -7.82
CA GLY A 13 9.20 -7.43 -9.15
C GLY A 13 8.48 -6.61 -10.22
N ALA A 14 7.14 -6.64 -10.24
CA ALA A 14 6.34 -5.86 -11.19
C ALA A 14 6.54 -4.35 -11.04
N HIS A 15 6.65 -3.86 -9.80
CA HIS A 15 6.90 -2.43 -9.53
C HIS A 15 8.32 -2.00 -9.91
N PHE A 16 9.32 -2.80 -9.55
CA PHE A 16 10.72 -2.52 -9.89
C PHE A 16 11.05 -2.72 -11.36
N PHE A 17 10.25 -3.48 -12.11
CA PHE A 17 10.57 -3.90 -13.48
C PHE A 17 10.95 -2.74 -14.41
N LYS A 18 10.21 -1.61 -14.36
CA LYS A 18 10.52 -0.43 -15.18
C LYS A 18 11.90 0.18 -14.87
N ARG A 19 12.41 0.01 -13.65
CA ARG A 19 13.68 0.58 -13.19
C ARG A 19 14.84 -0.39 -13.37
N LEU A 20 14.58 -1.69 -13.19
CA LEU A 20 15.59 -2.75 -13.37
C LEU A 20 15.85 -3.06 -14.84
N ALA A 21 14.82 -3.00 -15.69
CA ALA A 21 14.92 -3.32 -17.11
C ALA A 21 14.14 -2.29 -17.97
N PRO A 22 14.55 -1.01 -17.98
CA PRO A 22 13.83 0.07 -18.65
C PRO A 22 13.65 -0.17 -20.15
N ASP A 23 14.67 -0.67 -20.85
CA ASP A 23 14.59 -0.95 -22.30
C ASP A 23 13.63 -2.08 -22.61
N THR A 24 13.70 -3.19 -21.86
CA THR A 24 12.76 -4.31 -21.98
C THR A 24 11.34 -3.83 -21.72
N ARG A 25 11.13 -3.06 -20.63
CA ARG A 25 9.82 -2.49 -20.32
C ARG A 25 9.35 -1.52 -21.41
N GLY A 26 10.25 -0.72 -21.98
CA GLY A 26 9.97 0.21 -23.07
C GLY A 26 9.49 -0.51 -24.34
N ARG A 27 10.19 -1.59 -24.73
CA ARG A 27 9.86 -2.41 -25.91
C ARG A 27 8.47 -3.05 -25.86
N MET A 28 7.92 -3.28 -24.66
CA MET A 28 6.56 -3.81 -24.51
C MET A 28 5.45 -2.80 -24.86
N GLY A 29 5.78 -1.51 -24.97
CA GLY A 29 4.83 -0.45 -25.26
C GLY A 29 3.62 -0.43 -24.31
N ASP A 30 2.45 -0.10 -24.85
CA ASP A 30 1.20 -0.03 -24.11
C ASP A 30 0.66 -1.39 -23.70
N LYS A 31 0.87 -2.44 -24.50
CA LYS A 31 0.48 -3.83 -24.12
C LYS A 31 1.13 -4.27 -22.81
N GLY A 32 2.35 -3.81 -22.55
CA GLY A 32 3.03 -4.06 -21.28
C GLY A 32 2.34 -3.44 -20.07
N LYS A 33 1.50 -2.41 -20.21
CA LYS A 33 0.71 -1.87 -19.09
C LYS A 33 -0.33 -2.89 -18.63
N GLY A 34 -1.05 -3.51 -19.57
CA GLY A 34 -2.04 -4.55 -19.28
C GLY A 34 -1.41 -5.78 -18.62
N LEU A 35 -0.27 -6.24 -19.12
CA LEU A 35 0.44 -7.38 -18.51
C LEU A 35 0.86 -7.08 -17.07
N ILE A 36 1.43 -5.90 -16.80
CA ILE A 36 1.83 -5.52 -15.45
C ILE A 36 0.61 -5.41 -14.52
N ALA A 37 -0.51 -4.88 -15.02
CA ALA A 37 -1.75 -4.85 -14.24
C ALA A 37 -2.24 -6.26 -13.87
N VAL A 38 -2.22 -7.20 -14.82
CA VAL A 38 -2.57 -8.61 -14.55
C VAL A 38 -1.64 -9.23 -13.52
N VAL A 39 -0.33 -9.03 -13.65
CA VAL A 39 0.66 -9.54 -12.68
C VAL A 39 0.40 -8.97 -11.28
N LEU A 40 0.09 -7.67 -11.16
CA LEU A 40 -0.24 -7.05 -9.88
C LEU A 40 -1.54 -7.60 -9.27
N ILE A 41 -2.57 -7.83 -10.08
CA ILE A 41 -3.82 -8.47 -9.62
C ILE A 41 -3.54 -9.89 -9.11
N VAL A 42 -2.81 -10.69 -9.89
CA VAL A 42 -2.40 -12.05 -9.48
C VAL A 42 -1.59 -12.01 -8.20
N SER A 43 -0.68 -11.03 -8.05
CA SER A 43 0.12 -10.84 -6.83
C SER A 43 -0.77 -10.64 -5.61
N VAL A 44 -1.80 -9.77 -5.71
CA VAL A 44 -2.76 -9.53 -4.62
C VAL A 44 -3.59 -10.78 -4.31
N VAL A 45 -4.07 -11.49 -5.33
CA VAL A 45 -4.82 -12.76 -5.14
C VAL A 45 -3.97 -13.80 -4.41
N LEU A 46 -2.71 -13.96 -4.80
CA LEU A 46 -1.77 -14.87 -4.14
C LEU A 46 -1.49 -14.47 -2.69
N MET A 47 -1.36 -13.17 -2.41
CA MET A 47 -1.24 -12.67 -1.04
C MET A 47 -2.49 -12.99 -0.20
N VAL A 48 -3.69 -12.75 -0.73
CA VAL A 48 -4.96 -13.03 -0.02
C VAL A 48 -5.12 -14.52 0.27
N ILE A 49 -4.95 -15.39 -0.74
CA ILE A 49 -5.07 -16.85 -0.57
C ILE A 49 -3.96 -17.34 0.36
N GLY A 50 -2.72 -16.87 0.16
CA GLY A 50 -1.56 -17.27 0.94
C GLY A 50 -1.63 -16.86 2.41
N TYR A 51 -2.25 -15.71 2.71
CA TYR A 51 -2.52 -15.23 4.07
C TYR A 51 -3.61 -16.08 4.74
N ARG A 52 -4.74 -16.29 4.06
CA ARG A 52 -5.87 -17.06 4.60
C ARG A 52 -5.57 -18.53 4.84
N GLY A 53 -4.70 -19.12 4.01
CA GLY A 53 -4.26 -20.51 4.12
C GLY A 53 -2.98 -20.68 4.93
N ALA A 54 -2.47 -19.65 5.61
CA ALA A 54 -1.32 -19.79 6.48
C ALA A 54 -1.75 -20.20 7.90
N ASP A 55 -0.91 -21.00 8.55
CA ASP A 55 -1.08 -21.30 9.97
C ASP A 55 -0.99 -20.02 10.79
N TYR A 56 -1.86 -19.90 11.79
CA TYR A 56 -1.79 -18.83 12.76
C TYR A 56 -0.63 -19.10 13.73
N ILE A 57 0.44 -18.34 13.58
CA ILE A 57 1.62 -18.40 14.46
C ILE A 57 1.71 -17.06 15.20
N PRO A 58 1.33 -17.00 16.49
CA PRO A 58 1.38 -15.76 17.26
C PRO A 58 2.84 -15.39 17.53
N ILE A 59 3.19 -14.12 17.31
CA ILE A 59 4.52 -13.56 17.59
C ILE A 59 4.44 -12.58 18.76
N TRP A 60 3.39 -11.76 18.81
CA TRP A 60 3.09 -10.89 19.93
C TRP A 60 1.59 -10.62 20.03
N GLU A 61 1.14 -10.13 21.18
CA GLU A 61 -0.26 -9.79 21.42
C GLU A 61 -0.45 -8.27 21.44
N PRO A 62 -1.10 -7.69 20.42
CA PRO A 62 -1.36 -6.25 20.38
C PRO A 62 -2.30 -5.79 21.50
N PRO A 63 -1.89 -4.83 22.33
CA PRO A 63 -2.78 -4.20 23.29
C PRO A 63 -4.02 -3.61 22.58
N VAL A 64 -5.20 -3.78 23.18
CA VAL A 64 -6.49 -3.40 22.57
C VAL A 64 -6.53 -1.93 22.15
N PHE A 65 -5.89 -1.03 22.91
CA PHE A 65 -5.89 0.40 22.62
C PHE A 65 -5.24 0.75 21.27
N LEU A 66 -4.33 -0.10 20.75
CA LEU A 66 -3.69 0.11 19.44
C LEU A 66 -4.69 0.10 18.29
N ARG A 67 -5.89 -0.49 18.46
CA ARG A 67 -6.97 -0.42 17.47
C ARG A 67 -7.42 1.02 17.21
N HIS A 68 -7.50 1.85 18.25
CA HIS A 68 -7.89 3.26 18.10
C HIS A 68 -6.81 4.04 17.35
N LEU A 69 -5.54 3.81 17.71
CA LEU A 69 -4.41 4.40 17.00
C LEU A 69 -4.37 3.94 15.54
N ASN A 70 -4.57 2.65 15.27
CA ASN A 70 -4.66 2.09 13.93
C ASN A 70 -5.76 2.79 13.11
N ASN A 71 -6.97 2.92 13.64
CA ASN A 71 -8.07 3.54 12.89
C ASN A 71 -7.80 5.00 12.55
N LEU A 72 -7.16 5.75 13.45
CA LEU A 72 -6.69 7.11 13.16
C LEU A 72 -5.62 7.12 12.07
N LEU A 73 -4.64 6.22 12.14
CA LEU A 73 -3.60 6.06 11.13
C LEU A 73 -4.17 5.64 9.77
N MET A 74 -5.25 4.86 9.74
CA MET A 74 -5.92 4.45 8.51
C MET A 74 -6.59 5.64 7.80
N VAL A 75 -7.29 6.51 8.55
CA VAL A 75 -7.81 7.77 7.98
C VAL A 75 -6.68 8.62 7.41
N LEU A 76 -5.58 8.77 8.16
CA LEU A 76 -4.40 9.50 7.70
C LEU A 76 -3.77 8.85 6.45
N ALA A 77 -3.63 7.52 6.43
CA ALA A 77 -3.05 6.78 5.32
C ALA A 77 -3.83 6.99 4.03
N PHE A 78 -5.16 6.84 4.07
CA PHE A 78 -6.02 7.04 2.90
C PHE A 78 -6.05 8.49 2.43
N TYR A 79 -6.06 9.45 3.36
CA TYR A 79 -5.94 10.87 3.01
C TYR A 79 -4.61 11.18 2.30
N VAL A 80 -3.47 10.79 2.90
CA VAL A 80 -2.13 11.04 2.32
C VAL A 80 -1.96 10.31 0.99
N PHE A 81 -2.53 9.11 0.85
CA PHE A 81 -2.57 8.40 -0.42
C PHE A 81 -3.36 9.18 -1.48
N GLY A 82 -4.56 9.66 -1.13
CA GLY A 82 -5.43 10.45 -1.99
C GLY A 82 -4.81 11.76 -2.45
N VAL A 83 -4.01 12.43 -1.60
CA VAL A 83 -3.26 13.66 -1.96
C VAL A 83 -2.39 13.45 -3.21
N GLY A 84 -1.86 12.24 -3.42
CA GLY A 84 -1.07 11.92 -4.61
C GLY A 84 -1.85 12.00 -5.92
N ALA A 85 -3.18 11.97 -5.88
CA ALA A 85 -4.06 12.06 -7.04
C ALA A 85 -4.72 13.44 -7.21
N THR A 86 -4.84 14.26 -6.16
CA THR A 86 -5.67 15.48 -6.17
C THR A 86 -4.91 16.81 -6.09
N LYS A 87 -3.57 16.79 -6.02
CA LYS A 87 -2.71 17.99 -5.82
C LYS A 87 -3.07 18.81 -4.57
N GLY A 88 -3.35 18.12 -3.45
CA GLY A 88 -3.51 18.75 -2.14
C GLY A 88 -2.23 19.44 -1.62
N LEU A 89 -2.30 20.25 -0.56
CA LEU A 89 -1.15 21.01 -0.03
C LEU A 89 0.03 20.09 0.34
N LEU A 90 -0.26 18.89 0.84
CA LEU A 90 0.77 17.92 1.19
C LEU A 90 1.56 17.41 -0.02
N SER A 91 1.02 17.47 -1.25
CA SER A 91 1.75 17.07 -2.46
C SER A 91 2.96 17.94 -2.76
N ALA A 92 2.97 19.19 -2.28
CA ALA A 92 4.14 20.07 -2.34
C ALA A 92 5.09 19.88 -1.14
N ARG A 93 4.77 19.09 -0.13
CA ARG A 93 5.64 18.86 1.05
C ARG A 93 6.21 17.45 1.09
N ILE A 94 5.48 16.49 0.54
CA ILE A 94 5.82 15.08 0.52
C ILE A 94 6.03 14.67 -0.93
N ARG A 95 7.24 14.20 -1.25
CA ARG A 95 7.61 13.80 -2.62
C ARG A 95 6.79 12.63 -3.15
N HIS A 96 6.44 11.67 -2.30
CA HIS A 96 5.72 10.45 -2.66
C HIS A 96 4.48 10.25 -1.80
N PRO A 97 3.39 11.03 -1.97
CA PRO A 97 2.22 10.93 -1.10
C PRO A 97 1.60 9.52 -1.10
N GLN A 98 1.47 8.86 -2.26
CA GLN A 98 0.95 7.49 -2.35
C GLN A 98 1.81 6.48 -1.58
N LEU A 99 3.13 6.46 -1.79
CA LEU A 99 4.02 5.55 -1.04
C LEU A 99 4.08 5.91 0.45
N THR A 100 3.96 7.18 0.82
CA THR A 100 3.87 7.58 2.23
C THR A 100 2.59 7.08 2.88
N GLY A 101 1.43 7.27 2.24
CA GLY A 101 0.15 6.73 2.71
C GLY A 101 0.20 5.20 2.82
N PHE A 102 0.78 4.53 1.83
CA PHE A 102 0.97 3.08 1.84
C PHE A 102 1.88 2.59 2.99
N LYS A 103 2.96 3.32 3.31
CA LYS A 103 3.81 3.01 4.47
C LYS A 103 3.07 3.19 5.79
N ILE A 104 2.28 4.26 5.94
CA ILE A 104 1.44 4.49 7.12
C ILE A 104 0.44 3.33 7.27
N TRP A 105 -0.21 2.94 6.17
CA TRP A 105 -1.10 1.79 6.11
C TRP A 105 -0.42 0.49 6.56
N ALA A 106 0.77 0.19 6.04
CA ALA A 106 1.50 -1.03 6.41
C ALA A 106 1.91 -1.03 7.88
N VAL A 107 2.38 0.10 8.41
CA VAL A 107 2.71 0.26 9.84
C VAL A 107 1.45 0.07 10.70
N ALA A 108 0.33 0.69 10.32
CA ALA A 108 -0.92 0.56 11.05
C ALA A 108 -1.34 -0.92 11.18
N HIS A 109 -1.27 -1.69 10.08
CA HIS A 109 -1.57 -3.11 10.12
C HIS A 109 -0.59 -3.90 11.00
N LEU A 110 0.71 -3.61 10.96
CA LEU A 110 1.69 -4.24 11.84
C LEU A 110 1.42 -3.96 13.32
N LEU A 111 0.84 -2.81 13.67
CA LEU A 111 0.53 -2.45 15.06
C LEU A 111 -0.60 -3.27 15.67
N VAL A 112 -1.49 -3.84 14.86
CA VAL A 112 -2.69 -4.54 15.35
C VAL A 112 -2.77 -6.01 14.95
N ASN A 113 -1.83 -6.49 14.13
CA ASN A 113 -1.76 -7.89 13.72
C ASN A 113 -0.40 -8.47 14.16
N GLY A 114 -0.44 -9.30 15.22
CA GLY A 114 0.76 -9.83 15.86
C GLY A 114 1.16 -11.25 15.46
N ASP A 115 0.62 -11.77 14.35
CA ASP A 115 0.96 -13.08 13.83
C ASP A 115 2.03 -13.02 12.71
N LEU A 116 2.66 -14.17 12.45
CA LEU A 116 3.73 -14.28 11.45
C LEU A 116 3.26 -13.93 10.03
N ALA A 117 2.04 -14.31 9.64
CA ALA A 117 1.54 -14.06 8.29
C ALA A 117 1.38 -12.55 8.04
N ALA A 118 0.83 -11.83 9.02
CA ALA A 118 0.71 -10.38 8.97
C ALA A 118 2.07 -9.68 8.94
N ILE A 119 3.01 -10.12 9.78
CA ILE A 119 4.37 -9.54 9.79
C ILE A 119 5.04 -9.72 8.43
N VAL A 120 4.95 -10.91 7.82
CA VAL A 120 5.51 -11.16 6.49
C VAL A 120 4.83 -10.31 5.42
N LEU A 121 3.50 -10.25 5.41
CA LEU A 121 2.73 -9.49 4.43
C LEU A 121 3.00 -7.98 4.53
N PHE A 122 2.66 -7.38 5.66
CA PHE A 122 2.73 -5.93 5.83
C PHE A 122 4.17 -5.44 5.99
N GLY A 123 5.04 -6.24 6.63
CA GLY A 123 6.47 -5.96 6.71
C GLY A 123 7.16 -6.05 5.34
N GLY A 124 6.82 -7.06 4.52
CA GLY A 124 7.33 -7.19 3.16
C GLY A 124 6.88 -6.04 2.26
N LEU A 125 5.61 -5.66 2.33
CA LEU A 125 5.07 -4.50 1.60
C LEU A 125 5.68 -3.18 2.09
N LEU A 126 5.92 -3.01 3.40
CA LEU A 126 6.60 -1.85 3.96
C LEU A 126 8.05 -1.75 3.45
N ALA A 127 8.79 -2.86 3.50
CA ALA A 127 10.16 -2.92 3.00
C ALA A 127 10.22 -2.57 1.50
N TRP A 128 9.30 -3.12 0.71
CA TRP A 128 9.15 -2.76 -0.71
C TRP A 128 8.88 -1.26 -0.89
N ALA A 129 7.92 -0.68 -0.16
CA ALA A 129 7.55 0.72 -0.31
C ALA A 129 8.71 1.68 0.06
N VAL A 130 9.52 1.31 1.06
CA VAL A 130 10.76 2.05 1.40
C VAL A 130 11.78 1.94 0.27
N ALA A 131 12.01 0.73 -0.25
CA ALA A 131 12.93 0.49 -1.35
C ALA A 131 12.50 1.23 -2.63
N GLU A 132 11.21 1.26 -2.97
CA GLU A 132 10.67 2.00 -4.12
C GLU A 132 10.94 3.50 -3.98
N VAL A 133 10.75 4.09 -2.80
CA VAL A 133 11.10 5.51 -2.55
C VAL A 133 12.60 5.76 -2.80
N ILE A 134 13.47 4.89 -2.30
CA ILE A 134 14.93 5.02 -2.47
C ILE A 134 15.30 4.94 -3.95
N VAL A 135 14.80 3.92 -4.66
CA VAL A 135 15.07 3.71 -6.08
C VAL A 135 14.57 4.89 -6.91
N ILE A 136 13.33 5.35 -6.68
CA ILE A 136 12.79 6.50 -7.40
C ILE A 136 13.62 7.76 -7.13
N ASN A 137 13.99 8.02 -5.88
CA ASN A 137 14.77 9.20 -5.50
C ASN A 137 16.13 9.26 -6.19
N ARG A 138 16.77 8.11 -6.42
CA ARG A 138 18.05 8.01 -7.12
C ARG A 138 17.90 8.12 -8.65
N SER A 139 16.73 7.75 -9.18
CA SER A 139 16.51 7.70 -10.64
C SER A 139 16.16 9.03 -11.29
N GLN A 140 15.60 9.98 -10.54
CA GLN A 140 15.13 11.26 -11.10
C GLN A 140 15.08 12.34 -10.00
N PRO A 141 15.17 13.63 -10.35
CA PRO A 141 14.93 14.72 -9.39
C PRO A 141 13.46 14.78 -8.97
N TRP A 142 13.17 15.54 -7.90
CA TRP A 142 11.78 15.81 -7.51
C TRP A 142 11.25 17.02 -8.28
N ASP A 143 10.28 16.80 -9.16
CA ASP A 143 9.47 17.88 -9.70
C ASP A 143 8.35 18.23 -8.70
N ARG A 144 8.58 19.29 -7.93
CA ARG A 144 7.68 19.71 -6.85
C ARG A 144 6.42 20.35 -7.45
N PRO A 145 5.21 19.89 -7.09
CA PRO A 145 3.97 20.52 -7.55
C PRO A 145 3.93 22.01 -7.21
N LYS A 146 3.82 22.85 -8.24
CA LYS A 146 3.75 24.32 -8.11
C LYS A 146 2.34 24.81 -7.80
N THR A 147 1.33 24.06 -8.24
CA THR A 147 -0.09 24.38 -8.02
C THR A 147 -0.69 23.36 -7.06
N VAL A 148 -0.92 23.80 -5.83
CA VAL A 148 -1.59 23.04 -4.78
C VAL A 148 -2.76 23.83 -4.23
N SER A 149 -3.76 23.14 -3.68
CA SER A 149 -4.95 23.82 -3.14
C SER A 149 -5.55 23.08 -1.96
N ILE A 150 -6.21 23.83 -1.08
CA ILE A 150 -7.03 23.29 0.02
C ILE A 150 -8.18 22.44 -0.55
N LYS A 151 -8.75 22.84 -1.69
CA LYS A 151 -9.75 22.03 -2.41
C LYS A 151 -9.22 20.64 -2.77
N GLY A 152 -7.94 20.55 -3.15
CA GLY A 152 -7.26 19.28 -3.42
C GLY A 152 -7.17 18.40 -2.17
N ASP A 153 -6.86 18.96 -1.00
CA ASP A 153 -6.85 18.22 0.27
C ASP A 153 -8.25 17.75 0.66
N PHE A 154 -9.26 18.61 0.54
CA PHE A 154 -10.66 18.21 0.81
C PHE A 154 -11.10 17.07 -0.11
N THR A 155 -10.76 17.16 -1.40
CA THR A 155 -11.05 16.09 -2.38
C THR A 155 -10.32 14.80 -2.02
N ALA A 156 -9.05 14.88 -1.60
CA ALA A 156 -8.28 13.72 -1.15
C ALA A 156 -8.91 13.06 0.08
N LEU A 157 -9.38 13.86 1.04
CA LEU A 157 -10.03 13.36 2.24
C LEU A 157 -11.34 12.63 1.90
N VAL A 158 -12.20 13.23 1.07
CA VAL A 158 -13.46 12.59 0.65
C VAL A 158 -13.21 11.28 -0.10
N ILE A 159 -12.32 11.28 -1.10
CA ILE A 159 -11.96 10.06 -1.84
C ILE A 159 -11.34 9.04 -0.89
N GLY A 160 -10.46 9.46 0.01
CA GLY A 160 -9.82 8.61 1.00
C GLY A 160 -10.83 7.91 1.91
N LEU A 161 -11.83 8.64 2.43
CA LEU A 161 -12.89 8.08 3.27
C LEU A 161 -13.79 7.09 2.51
N VAL A 162 -14.08 7.37 1.23
CA VAL A 162 -14.83 6.43 0.36
C VAL A 162 -14.03 5.15 0.15
N LEU A 163 -12.75 5.26 -0.23
CA LEU A 163 -11.88 4.10 -0.44
C LEU A 163 -11.65 3.31 0.85
N MET A 164 -11.51 4.00 1.98
CA MET A 164 -11.41 3.37 3.30
C MET A 164 -12.67 2.58 3.64
N SER A 165 -13.86 3.15 3.38
CA SER A 165 -15.15 2.48 3.61
C SER A 165 -15.28 1.23 2.72
N ILE A 166 -14.89 1.31 1.45
CA ILE A 166 -14.88 0.16 0.53
C ILE A 166 -13.91 -0.91 1.04
N ALA A 167 -12.69 -0.52 1.43
CA ALA A 167 -11.72 -1.45 1.98
C ALA A 167 -12.25 -2.12 3.25
N ALA A 168 -12.87 -1.38 4.16
CA ALA A 168 -13.46 -1.93 5.38
C ALA A 168 -14.61 -2.91 5.07
N ALA A 169 -15.48 -2.58 4.11
CA ALA A 169 -16.54 -3.48 3.66
C ALA A 169 -15.99 -4.80 3.09
N ILE A 170 -14.91 -4.73 2.31
CA ILE A 170 -14.23 -5.93 1.78
C ILE A 170 -13.66 -6.77 2.92
N HIS A 171 -13.04 -6.16 3.93
CA HIS A 171 -12.52 -6.90 5.09
C HIS A 171 -13.64 -7.62 5.84
N ILE A 172 -14.75 -6.90 6.12
CA ILE A 172 -15.92 -7.48 6.78
C ILE A 172 -16.50 -8.64 5.96
N TRP A 173 -16.63 -8.47 4.65
CA TRP A 173 -17.10 -9.52 3.74
C TRP A 173 -16.19 -10.76 3.74
N LEU A 174 -14.87 -10.56 3.91
CA LEU A 174 -13.89 -11.64 4.05
C LEU A 174 -13.83 -12.26 5.46
N GLY A 175 -14.64 -11.76 6.39
CA GLY A 175 -14.74 -12.27 7.77
C GLY A 175 -13.78 -11.61 8.77
N VAL A 176 -13.17 -10.47 8.43
CA VAL A 176 -12.22 -9.76 9.29
C VAL A 176 -12.76 -8.36 9.57
N ASN A 177 -13.14 -8.05 10.82
CA ASN A 177 -13.69 -6.74 11.16
C ASN A 177 -12.57 -5.75 11.59
N PRO A 178 -12.30 -4.68 10.81
CA PRO A 178 -11.24 -3.73 11.13
C PRO A 178 -11.58 -2.79 12.29
N PHE A 179 -12.84 -2.68 12.70
CA PHE A 179 -13.28 -1.78 13.77
C PHE A 179 -13.42 -2.46 15.14
N GLY A 180 -13.13 -3.77 15.21
CA GLY A 180 -13.35 -4.58 16.39
C GLY A 180 -14.70 -5.28 16.38
N GLY A 181 -14.70 -6.50 16.91
CA GLY A 181 -15.82 -7.42 17.11
C GLY A 181 -15.36 -8.54 18.04
#